data_AF-A0A357KYE2-F1
#
_entry.id   AF-A0A357KYE2-F1
#
_cell.length_a   1.000
_cell.length_b   1.000
_cell.length_c   1.000
_cell.angle_alpha   90.00
_cell.angle_beta   90.00
_cell.angle_gamma   90.00
#
_symmetry.space_group_name_H-M   'P 1'
#
loop_
_entity.id
_entity.type
_entity.pdbx_description
1 polymer ?
#
loop_
_entity_poly.entity_id
_entity_poly.type
_entity_poly.pdbx_seq_one_letter_code
_entity_poly.pdbx_strand_id
1 'polypeptide(L)'
;GAPVYAKHTYTVRAQVVALPDPANPAAEFQVHHEPIPHFNAGGGNLGMNAMIMPFPVAEGLSLSALRAGQKITLTFEVDFDEARDSIVTYRATKVEPLPDDTALDFGRAQ
;
A
#
# COMPACT_ATOMS: atom_id res chain seq x y z
N GLY A 1 3.50 26.50 14.79
CA GLY A 1 2.32 25.63 14.67
C GLY A 1 2.77 24.23 14.35
N ALA A 2 1.97 23.20 14.63
CA ALA A 2 2.28 21.84 14.17
C ALA A 2 2.31 21.81 12.63
N PRO A 3 3.18 21.00 12.01
CA PRO A 3 3.17 20.84 10.55
C PRO A 3 1.81 20.30 10.11
N VAL A 4 1.27 20.89 9.04
CA VAL A 4 0.08 20.37 8.34
C VAL A 4 0.63 19.50 7.21
N TYR A 5 0.26 18.22 7.22
CA TYR A 5 0.66 17.27 6.17
C TYR A 5 -0.44 17.14 5.12
N ALA A 6 -0.06 17.14 3.85
CA ALA A 6 -0.97 16.81 2.76
C ALA A 6 -1.34 15.33 2.82
N LYS A 7 -2.62 15.02 2.59
CA LYS A 7 -3.10 13.64 2.51
C LYS A 7 -3.24 13.23 1.05
N HIS A 8 -2.51 12.20 0.65
CA HIS A 8 -2.69 11.56 -0.65
C HIS A 8 -3.35 10.19 -0.45
N THR A 9 -4.18 9.81 -1.41
CA THR A 9 -4.84 8.50 -1.42
C THR A 9 -4.52 7.82 -2.74
N TYR A 10 -4.07 6.57 -2.64
CA TYR A 10 -3.74 5.74 -3.79
C TYR A 10 -4.58 4.48 -3.75
N THR A 11 -5.02 4.02 -4.92
CA THR A 11 -5.68 2.74 -5.10
C THR A 11 -4.92 1.94 -6.14
N VAL A 12 -4.57 0.70 -5.80
CA VAL A 12 -3.73 -0.17 -6.63
C VAL A 12 -4.21 -1.61 -6.50
N ARG A 13 -4.09 -2.41 -7.56
CA ARG A 13 -4.31 -3.86 -7.44
C ARG A 13 -3.04 -4.52 -6.90
N ALA A 14 -3.21 -5.60 -6.16
CA ALA A 14 -2.11 -6.28 -5.53
C ALA A 14 -2.43 -7.76 -5.30
N GLN A 15 -1.39 -8.54 -5.01
CA GLN A 15 -1.50 -9.88 -4.46
C GLN A 15 -1.01 -9.89 -3.01
N VAL A 16 -1.79 -10.45 -2.10
CA VAL A 16 -1.39 -10.66 -0.70
C VAL A 16 -0.23 -11.64 -0.68
N VAL A 17 0.87 -11.23 -0.04
CA VAL A 17 2.08 -12.07 0.15
C VAL A 17 2.08 -12.66 1.55
N ALA A 18 1.85 -11.82 2.56
CA ALA A 18 1.81 -12.22 3.96
C ALA A 18 0.75 -11.43 4.73
N LEU A 19 0.28 -12.00 5.84
CA LEU A 19 -0.65 -11.39 6.77
C LEU A 19 0.02 -11.23 8.14
N PRO A 20 -0.41 -10.26 8.97
CA PRO A 20 0.03 -10.16 10.34
C PRO A 20 -0.29 -11.44 11.12
N ASP A 21 0.63 -11.86 11.97
CA ASP A 21 0.49 -13.07 12.80
C ASP A 21 0.54 -12.66 14.29
N PRO A 22 -0.54 -12.87 15.07
CA PRO A 22 -0.53 -12.59 16.50
C PRO A 22 0.55 -13.35 17.29
N ALA A 23 0.99 -14.52 16.79
CA ALA A 23 2.05 -15.30 17.39
C ALA A 23 3.46 -14.80 16.98
N ASN A 24 3.55 -13.99 15.93
CA ASN A 24 4.79 -13.39 15.44
C ASN A 24 4.60 -11.89 15.16
N PRO A 25 4.85 -11.01 16.16
CA PRO A 25 4.69 -9.56 16.01
C PRO A 25 5.52 -8.90 14.89
N ALA A 26 6.54 -9.59 14.38
CA ALA A 26 7.33 -9.13 13.23
C ALA A 26 6.70 -9.47 11.88
N ALA A 27 5.62 -10.27 11.84
CA ALA A 27 4.88 -10.54 10.62
C ALA A 27 3.98 -9.34 10.27
N GLU A 28 4.23 -8.75 9.11
CA GLU A 28 3.52 -7.59 8.60
C GLU A 28 2.52 -7.98 7.50
N PHE A 29 1.52 -7.12 7.26
CA PHE A 29 0.70 -7.24 6.07
C PHE A 29 1.53 -6.83 4.85
N GLN A 30 1.92 -7.80 4.03
CA GLN A 30 2.73 -7.55 2.83
C GLN A 30 1.94 -7.87 1.57
N VAL A 31 2.09 -7.02 0.56
CA VAL A 31 1.49 -7.25 -0.76
C VAL A 31 2.52 -7.03 -1.86
N HIS A 32 2.35 -7.73 -2.98
CA HIS A 32 2.98 -7.42 -4.25
C HIS A 32 2.02 -6.52 -5.02
N HIS A 33 2.24 -5.21 -5.00
CA HIS A 33 1.35 -4.27 -5.69
C HIS A 33 1.79 -4.06 -7.14
N GLU A 34 0.84 -3.72 -8.01
CA GLU A 34 1.13 -3.25 -9.37
C GLU A 34 1.84 -1.88 -9.35
N PRO A 35 2.41 -1.42 -10.48
CA PRO A 35 3.00 -0.09 -10.52
C PRO A 35 2.00 1.00 -10.15
N ILE A 36 2.49 2.06 -9.50
CA ILE A 36 1.73 3.25 -9.14
C ILE A 36 2.38 4.45 -9.84
N PRO A 37 2.01 4.76 -11.10
CA PRO A 37 2.70 5.77 -11.91
C PRO A 37 2.77 7.16 -11.31
N HIS A 38 1.77 7.53 -10.52
CA HIS A 38 1.65 8.86 -9.92
C HIS A 38 2.00 8.88 -8.43
N PHE A 39 2.65 7.83 -7.92
CA PHE A 39 3.07 7.80 -6.53
C PHE A 39 4.12 8.88 -6.27
N ASN A 40 3.82 9.78 -5.34
CA ASN A 40 4.77 10.78 -4.89
C ASN A 40 5.57 10.23 -3.69
N ALA A 41 6.81 9.83 -3.94
CA ALA A 41 7.75 9.41 -2.90
C ALA A 41 8.51 10.60 -2.26
N GLY A 42 8.37 11.80 -2.82
CA GLY A 42 9.24 12.93 -2.55
C GLY A 42 10.48 12.95 -3.44
N GLY A 43 11.26 14.03 -3.38
CA GLY A 43 12.45 14.25 -4.21
C GLY A 43 12.14 14.58 -5.67
N GLY A 44 10.93 15.06 -5.97
CA GLY A 44 10.51 15.51 -7.30
C GLY A 44 10.25 14.42 -8.36
N ASN A 45 10.43 13.13 -8.05
CA ASN A 45 10.13 12.04 -8.97
C ASN A 45 8.81 11.36 -8.61
N LEU A 46 7.99 11.08 -9.62
CA LEU A 46 6.78 10.30 -9.49
C LEU A 46 7.00 8.86 -9.95
N GLY A 47 6.23 7.96 -9.36
CA GLY A 47 6.16 6.57 -9.77
C GLY A 47 6.71 5.61 -8.72
N MET A 48 6.07 4.46 -8.65
CA MET A 48 6.56 3.31 -7.90
C MET A 48 6.39 2.08 -8.77
N ASN A 49 7.48 1.37 -9.05
CA ASN A 49 7.41 0.08 -9.75
C ASN A 49 6.64 -0.94 -8.91
N ALA A 50 6.19 -2.03 -9.53
CA ALA A 50 5.68 -3.15 -8.76
C ALA A 50 6.77 -3.68 -7.82
N MET A 51 6.40 -3.90 -6.55
CA MET A 51 7.28 -4.50 -5.56
C MET A 51 6.49 -5.14 -4.43
N ILE A 52 7.17 -5.99 -3.67
CA ILE A 52 6.64 -6.52 -2.41
C ILE A 52 7.05 -5.57 -1.30
N MET A 53 6.07 -5.04 -0.56
CA MET A 53 6.34 -4.20 0.60
C MET A 53 5.27 -4.36 1.67
N PRO A 54 5.60 -4.06 2.94
CA PRO A 54 4.61 -4.01 4.00
C PRO A 54 3.70 -2.78 3.87
N PHE A 55 2.45 -2.93 4.28
CA PHE A 55 1.50 -1.85 4.47
C PHE A 55 0.97 -1.89 5.90
N PRO A 56 1.34 -0.91 6.75
CA PRO A 56 0.71 -0.75 8.05
C PRO A 56 -0.81 -0.65 7.89
N VAL A 57 -1.56 -1.31 8.77
CA VAL A 57 -3.02 -1.41 8.68
C VAL A 57 -3.63 -0.29 9.51
N ALA A 58 -4.55 0.48 8.93
CA ALA A 58 -5.28 1.50 9.68
C ALA A 58 -6.15 0.87 10.78
N GLU A 59 -6.38 1.63 11.85
CA GLU A 59 -7.30 1.21 12.92
C GLU A 59 -8.68 0.86 12.34
N GLY A 60 -9.22 -0.27 12.77
CA GLY A 60 -10.54 -0.75 12.34
C GLY A 60 -10.57 -1.49 10.99
N LEU A 61 -9.48 -1.51 10.21
CA LEU A 61 -9.42 -2.33 8.99
C LEU A 61 -9.18 -3.80 9.35
N SER A 62 -10.16 -4.66 9.06
CA SER A 62 -10.03 -6.11 9.26
C SER A 62 -9.39 -6.79 8.04
N LEU A 63 -8.41 -7.67 8.31
CA LEU A 63 -7.79 -8.55 7.30
C LEU A 63 -8.21 -10.02 7.45
N SER A 64 -9.14 -10.34 8.36
CA SER A 64 -9.44 -11.72 8.76
C SER A 64 -9.98 -12.62 7.64
N ALA A 65 -10.55 -12.03 6.59
CA ALA A 65 -11.07 -12.75 5.43
C ALA A 65 -10.02 -12.92 4.31
N LEU A 66 -8.81 -12.38 4.49
CA LEU A 66 -7.75 -12.48 3.49
C LEU A 66 -6.90 -13.74 3.69
N ARG A 67 -6.23 -14.16 2.61
CA ARG A 67 -5.25 -15.24 2.60
C ARG A 67 -4.07 -14.88 1.70
N ALA A 68 -2.90 -15.45 1.97
CA ALA A 68 -1.76 -15.35 1.06
C ALA A 68 -2.13 -15.86 -0.35
N GLY A 69 -1.64 -15.18 -1.38
CA GLY A 69 -1.96 -15.44 -2.79
C GLY A 69 -3.25 -14.77 -3.29
N GLN A 70 -4.09 -14.24 -2.41
CA GLN A 70 -5.33 -13.57 -2.81
C GLN A 70 -5.05 -12.26 -3.54
N LYS A 71 -5.79 -12.02 -4.62
CA LYS A 71 -5.74 -10.75 -5.35
C LYS A 71 -6.73 -9.77 -4.74
N ILE A 72 -6.30 -8.53 -4.58
CA ILE A 72 -7.09 -7.47 -3.95
C ILE A 72 -6.91 -6.14 -4.68
N THR A 73 -7.89 -5.27 -4.54
CA THR A 73 -7.69 -3.82 -4.64
C THR A 73 -7.32 -3.30 -3.26
N LEU A 74 -6.20 -2.61 -3.17
CA LEU A 74 -5.70 -1.96 -1.95
C LEU A 74 -5.85 -0.45 -2.10
N THR A 75 -6.50 0.19 -1.14
CA THR A 75 -6.45 1.65 -0.96
C THR A 75 -5.60 1.97 0.26
N PHE A 76 -4.69 2.92 0.10
CA PHE A 76 -3.84 3.41 1.19
C PHE A 76 -3.72 4.93 1.17
N GLU A 77 -3.57 5.48 2.36
CA GLU A 77 -3.33 6.91 2.57
C GLU A 77 -1.86 7.16 2.87
N VAL A 78 -1.35 8.30 2.42
CA VAL A 78 -0.01 8.81 2.69
C VAL A 78 -0.15 10.20 3.29
N ASP A 79 0.42 10.40 4.47
CA ASP A 79 0.61 11.73 5.04
C ASP A 79 1.98 12.25 4.55
N PHE A 80 1.98 13.36 3.82
CA PHE A 80 3.13 13.90 3.09
C PHE A 80 3.51 15.29 3.62
N ASP A 81 4.81 15.49 3.85
CA ASP A 81 5.39 16.77 4.25
C ASP A 81 5.82 17.54 3.01
N GLU A 82 5.00 18.49 2.58
CA GLU A 82 5.27 19.34 1.40
C GLU A 82 6.51 20.23 1.60
N ALA A 83 6.81 20.63 2.83
CA ALA A 83 7.96 21.50 3.11
C ALA A 83 9.29 20.74 2.98
N ARG A 84 9.26 19.42 3.25
CA ARG A 84 10.44 18.54 3.13
C ARG A 84 10.45 17.70 1.86
N ASP A 85 9.38 17.76 1.07
CA ASP A 85 9.16 16.92 -0.10
C ASP A 85 9.39 15.44 0.24
N SER A 86 8.70 14.94 1.27
CA SER A 86 8.92 13.60 1.83
C SER A 86 7.67 12.98 2.45
N ILE A 87 7.58 11.65 2.40
CA ILE A 87 6.55 10.88 3.11
C ILE A 87 6.82 10.89 4.61
N VAL A 88 5.78 11.14 5.41
CA VAL A 88 5.82 11.03 6.88
C VAL A 88 5.36 9.65 7.32
N THR A 89 4.21 9.20 6.82
CA THR A 89 3.66 7.88 7.11
C THR A 89 2.67 7.46 6.03
N TYR A 90 2.36 6.16 5.99
CA TYR A 90 1.35 5.60 5.11
C TYR A 90 0.66 4.41 5.78
N ARG A 91 -0.58 4.12 5.37
CA ARG A 91 -1.37 3.00 5.90
C ARG A 91 -2.43 2.52 4.93
N ALA A 92 -2.66 1.22 4.88
CA ALA A 92 -3.79 0.61 4.21
C ALA A 92 -5.09 1.00 4.92
N THR A 93 -6.04 1.55 4.18
CA THR A 93 -7.34 2.01 4.70
C THR A 93 -8.51 1.22 4.13
N LYS A 94 -8.32 0.51 3.01
CA LYS A 94 -9.34 -0.36 2.42
C LYS A 94 -8.70 -1.52 1.67
N VAL A 95 -9.31 -2.70 1.78
CA VAL A 95 -8.98 -3.87 0.96
C VAL A 95 -10.26 -4.47 0.42
N GLU A 96 -10.28 -4.79 -0.87
CA GLU A 96 -11.42 -5.43 -1.55
C GLU A 96 -10.93 -6.63 -2.36
N PRO A 97 -11.58 -7.79 -2.29
CA PRO A 97 -11.18 -8.95 -3.07
C PRO A 97 -11.33 -8.69 -4.58
N LEU A 98 -10.39 -9.20 -5.36
CA LEU A 98 -10.50 -9.32 -6.82
C LEU A 98 -10.79 -10.78 -7.21
N PRO A 99 -11.32 -11.03 -8.42
CA PRO A 99 -11.40 -12.37 -8.98
C PRO A 99 -10.04 -13.07 -9.00
N ASP A 100 -9.99 -14.35 -8.65
CA ASP A 100 -8.76 -15.12 -8.53
C ASP A 100 -7.99 -15.24 -9.87
N ASP A 101 -8.66 -15.12 -11.02
CA ASP A 101 -8.09 -15.15 -12.37
C ASP A 101 -7.57 -13.79 -12.87
N THR A 102 -7.74 -12.71 -12.09
CA THR A 102 -7.29 -11.36 -12.47
C THR A 102 -5.81 -11.35 -12.82
N ALA A 103 -5.45 -10.99 -14.06
CA ALA A 103 -4.05 -10.78 -14.42
C ALA A 103 -3.53 -9.48 -13.76
N LEU A 104 -2.38 -9.57 -13.09
CA LEU A 104 -1.68 -8.45 -12.48
C LEU A 104 -0.41 -8.14 -13.26
N ASP A 105 -0.08 -6.85 -13.38
CA ASP A 105 1.19 -6.35 -13.92
C ASP A 105 2.19 -6.13 -12.79
N PHE A 106 3.30 -6.86 -12.84
CA PHE A 106 4.41 -6.71 -11.89
C PHE A 106 5.64 -6.04 -12.53
N GLY A 107 5.41 -5.19 -13.53
CA GLY A 107 6.42 -4.44 -14.26
C GLY A 107 6.82 -3.11 -13.62
N ARG A 108 7.17 -2.15 -14.47
CA ARG A 108 7.63 -0.80 -14.06
C ARG A 108 6.50 0.22 -14.15
N ALA A 109 6.61 1.28 -13.34
CA ALA A 109 5.83 2.49 -13.54
C ALA A 109 6.18 3.07 -14.92
N GLN A 110 5.16 3.35 -15.72
CA GLN A 110 5.26 3.96 -17.05
C GLN A 110 4.81 5.41 -17.00
#